data_AF-A0A529LP24-F1
#
_entry.id   AF-A0A529LP24-F1
#
_cell.length_a   1.000
_cell.length_b   1.000
_cell.length_c   1.000
_cell.angle_alpha   90.00
_cell.angle_beta   90.00
_cell.angle_gamma   90.00
#
_symmetry.space_group_name_H-M   'P 1'
#
loop_
_entity.id
_entity.type
_entity.pdbx_description
1 polymer ?
#
loop_
_entity_poly.entity_id
_entity_poly.type
_entity_poly.pdbx_seq_one_letter_code
_entity_poly.pdbx_strand_id
1 'polypeptide(L)'
;PNNLPFSNAAGQGFENRIAQIIADDLGAKLTYTWWAQRRGFVRNTLKAGLCDLVPGTPANLEMLRTTTPYYRSSYVFVTRQHSPDVTSFN
;
A
#
# COMPACT_ATOMS: atom_id res chain seq x y z
N PRO A 1 3.87 13.24 2.01
CA PRO A 1 2.95 12.07 1.86
C PRO A 1 1.89 12.10 2.99
N ASN A 2 0.63 11.82 2.66
CA ASN A 2 -0.53 11.98 3.55
C ASN A 2 -1.59 10.91 3.27
N ASN A 3 -1.23 9.62 3.39
CA ASN A 3 -2.09 8.50 3.02
C ASN A 3 -2.33 7.55 4.20
N LEU A 4 -2.66 8.09 5.38
CA LEU A 4 -3.10 7.24 6.49
C LEU A 4 -4.43 6.55 6.13
N PRO A 5 -4.65 5.29 6.56
CA PRO A 5 -3.82 4.53 7.50
C PRO A 5 -2.61 3.79 6.89
N PHE A 6 -2.38 3.87 5.58
CA PHE A 6 -1.34 3.12 4.88
C PHE A 6 0.06 3.64 5.19
N SER A 7 0.34 4.91 4.88
CA SER A 7 1.67 5.51 5.09
C SER A 7 1.68 7.03 5.20
N ASN A 8 2.63 7.55 5.98
CA ASN A 8 2.98 8.97 6.01
C ASN A 8 4.47 9.17 6.32
N ALA A 9 4.95 10.42 6.23
CA ALA A 9 6.36 10.76 6.47
C ALA A 9 6.77 10.59 7.93
N ALA A 10 5.81 10.59 8.86
CA ALA A 10 6.03 10.33 10.28
C ALA A 10 6.11 8.82 10.59
N GLY A 11 5.95 7.92 9.61
CA GLY A 11 6.08 6.48 9.80
C GLY A 11 4.92 5.83 10.58
N GLN A 12 3.76 6.50 10.67
CA GLN A 12 2.64 6.06 11.52
C GLN A 12 1.69 5.07 10.83
N GLY A 13 1.87 4.82 9.53
CA GLY A 13 1.00 3.93 8.77
C GLY A 13 1.39 2.46 8.91
N PHE A 14 0.43 1.56 8.66
CA PHE A 14 0.69 0.13 8.79
C PHE A 14 1.68 -0.38 7.71
N GLU A 15 1.68 0.21 6.50
CA GLU A 15 2.64 -0.14 5.45
C GLU A 15 4.06 0.36 5.78
N ASN A 16 4.18 1.45 6.56
CA ASN A 16 5.49 1.86 7.09
C ASN A 16 6.06 0.76 7.99
N ARG A 17 5.23 0.19 8.87
CA ARG A 17 5.64 -0.90 9.77
C ARG A 17 5.99 -2.18 9.02
N ILE A 18 5.22 -2.54 7.98
CA ILE A 18 5.54 -3.69 7.12
C ILE A 18 6.91 -3.50 6.44
N ALA A 19 7.16 -2.31 5.87
CA ALA A 19 8.45 -2.01 5.24
C ALA A 19 9.62 -2.12 6.24
N GLN A 20 9.41 -1.72 7.50
CA GLN A 20 10.41 -1.89 8.57
C GLN A 20 10.69 -3.37 8.85
N ILE A 21 9.65 -4.20 8.99
CA ILE A 21 9.83 -5.65 9.22
C ILE A 21 10.65 -6.29 8.10
N ILE A 22 10.35 -5.94 6.85
CA ILE A 22 11.07 -6.47 5.68
C ILE A 22 12.54 -6.01 5.70
N ALA A 23 12.80 -4.73 5.98
CA ALA A 23 14.16 -4.20 6.02
C ALA A 23 14.98 -4.85 7.14
N ASP A 24 14.38 -5.03 8.33
CA ASP A 24 15.03 -5.68 9.48
C ASP A 24 15.38 -7.14 9.17
N ASP A 25 14.47 -7.89 8.56
CA ASP A 25 14.67 -9.30 8.17
C ASP A 25 15.79 -9.45 7.12
N LEU A 26 15.89 -8.49 6.19
CA LEU A 26 16.93 -8.47 5.16
C LEU A 26 18.27 -7.87 5.64
N GLY A 27 18.34 -7.34 6.86
CA GLY A 27 19.51 -6.57 7.33
C GLY A 27 19.79 -5.32 6.51
N ALA A 28 18.75 -4.75 5.89
CA ALA A 28 18.85 -3.60 4.99
C ALA A 28 18.50 -2.28 5.70
N LYS A 29 19.06 -1.17 5.21
CA LYS A 29 18.67 0.16 5.67
C LYS A 29 17.38 0.60 4.97
N LEU A 30 16.31 0.82 5.74
CA LEU A 30 15.07 1.35 5.20
C LEU A 30 15.20 2.82 4.79
N THR A 31 14.85 3.12 3.53
CA THR A 31 14.70 4.48 3.00
C THR A 31 13.41 4.59 2.20
N TYR A 32 12.76 5.74 2.23
CA TYR A 32 11.49 5.97 1.53
C TYR A 32 11.64 6.91 0.34
N THR A 33 11.06 6.50 -0.79
CA THR A 33 10.83 7.37 -1.95
C THR A 33 9.36 7.77 -1.98
N TRP A 34 9.10 9.03 -1.65
CA TRP A 34 7.73 9.54 -1.55
C TRP A 34 7.21 10.04 -2.91
N TRP A 35 6.09 9.48 -3.36
CA TRP A 35 5.42 9.90 -4.60
C TRP A 35 3.89 9.82 -4.46
N ALA A 36 3.17 10.65 -5.23
CA ALA A 36 1.71 10.61 -5.25
C ALA A 36 1.21 9.35 -5.96
N GLN A 37 0.37 8.54 -5.29
CA GLN A 37 -0.26 7.34 -5.89
C GLN A 37 -1.35 7.74 -6.89
N ARG A 38 -0.94 8.05 -8.12
CA ARG A 38 -1.80 8.36 -9.26
C ARG A 38 -1.26 7.69 -10.51
N ARG A 39 -1.93 7.90 -11.65
CA ARG A 39 -1.48 7.38 -12.95
C ARG A 39 0.01 7.66 -13.17
N GLY A 40 0.77 6.62 -13.48
CA GLY A 40 2.22 6.69 -13.67
C GLY A 40 3.07 6.47 -12.42
N PHE A 41 2.48 6.20 -11.23
CA PHE A 41 3.20 5.91 -9.99
C PHE A 41 4.32 4.88 -10.19
N VAL A 42 4.00 3.68 -10.68
CA VAL A 42 4.98 2.61 -10.89
C VAL A 42 6.08 3.01 -11.89
N ARG A 43 5.70 3.69 -12.98
CA ARG A 43 6.65 4.13 -14.02
C ARG A 43 7.66 5.13 -13.48
N ASN A 44 7.20 6.09 -12.68
CA ASN A 44 8.03 7.19 -12.18
C ASN A 44 8.70 6.87 -10.84
N THR A 45 8.57 5.65 -10.31
CA THR A 45 9.20 5.21 -9.04
C THR A 45 9.98 3.91 -9.26
N LEU A 46 9.34 2.76 -9.05
CA LEU A 46 9.96 1.43 -9.12
C LEU A 46 10.64 1.17 -10.48
N LYS A 47 9.94 1.41 -11.60
CA LYS A 47 10.51 1.21 -12.95
C LYS A 47 11.52 2.28 -13.35
N ALA A 48 11.61 3.38 -12.61
CA ALA A 48 12.64 4.40 -12.77
C ALA A 48 13.89 4.12 -11.91
N GLY A 49 13.91 3.01 -11.15
CA GLY A 49 15.02 2.65 -10.27
C GLY A 49 15.15 3.55 -9.03
N LEU A 50 14.08 4.27 -8.66
CA LEU A 50 14.09 5.17 -7.49
C LEU A 50 13.71 4.46 -6.18
N CYS A 51 13.19 3.24 -6.27
CA CYS A 51 12.89 2.37 -5.14
C CYS A 51 12.80 0.91 -5.61
N ASP A 52 12.81 -0.01 -4.66
CA ASP A 52 12.85 -1.46 -4.93
C ASP A 52 11.59 -2.20 -4.46
N LEU A 53 10.72 -1.53 -3.69
CA LEU A 53 9.52 -2.12 -3.09
C LEU A 53 8.33 -1.15 -3.13
N VAL A 54 7.16 -1.68 -3.49
CA VAL A 54 5.86 -1.06 -3.23
C VAL A 54 5.13 -1.94 -2.21
N PRO A 55 4.87 -1.49 -0.97
CA PRO A 55 4.40 -2.37 0.11
C PRO A 55 3.06 -3.07 -0.16
N GLY A 56 2.11 -2.40 -0.81
CA GLY A 56 0.76 -2.91 -1.04
C GLY A 56 0.33 -2.77 -2.50
N THR A 57 0.06 -3.90 -3.15
CA THR A 57 -0.51 -3.94 -4.51
C THR A 57 -1.46 -5.16 -4.65
N PRO A 58 -2.38 -5.17 -5.63
CA PRO A 58 -3.17 -6.35 -5.94
C PRO A 58 -2.27 -7.54 -6.35
N ALA A 59 -2.65 -8.75 -5.93
CA ALA A 59 -1.84 -9.96 -6.10
C ALA A 59 -1.41 -10.27 -7.56
N ASN A 60 -2.20 -9.86 -8.55
CA ASN A 60 -1.97 -10.15 -9.97
C ASN A 60 -1.80 -8.87 -10.79
N LEU A 61 -1.17 -7.84 -10.22
CA LEU A 61 -0.94 -6.58 -10.93
C LEU A 61 0.15 -6.77 -11.99
N GLU A 62 -0.26 -6.93 -13.25
CA GLU A 62 0.59 -7.28 -14.42
C GLU A 62 1.87 -6.45 -14.57
N MET A 63 1.84 -5.17 -14.15
CA MET A 63 2.99 -4.28 -14.28
C MET A 63 4.15 -4.57 -13.31
N LEU A 64 3.96 -5.46 -12.34
CA LEU A 64 4.87 -5.75 -11.24
C LEU A 64 5.08 -7.26 -11.05
N ARG A 65 6.22 -7.63 -10.48
CA ARG A 65 6.41 -8.96 -9.88
C ARG A 65 5.91 -8.90 -8.43
N THR A 66 4.77 -9.51 -8.16
CA THR A 66 4.14 -9.52 -6.83
C THR A 66 4.72 -10.63 -5.95
N THR A 67 4.68 -10.42 -4.64
CA THR A 67 5.03 -11.45 -3.64
C THR A 67 3.88 -12.46 -3.50
N THR A 68 4.11 -13.53 -2.74
CA THR A 68 2.98 -14.28 -2.17
C THR A 68 2.08 -13.31 -1.39
N PRO A 69 0.75 -13.31 -1.60
CA PRO A 69 -0.15 -12.39 -0.90
C PRO A 69 -0.08 -12.61 0.62
N TYR A 70 0.16 -11.54 1.37
CA TYR A 70 0.28 -11.60 2.83
C TYR A 70 -1.00 -11.17 3.58
N TYR A 71 -2.02 -10.67 2.87
CA TYR A 71 -3.36 -10.46 3.40
C TYR A 71 -4.41 -10.47 2.28
N ARG A 72 -5.68 -10.64 2.67
CA ARG A 72 -6.85 -10.50 1.80
C ARG A 72 -7.87 -9.61 2.52
N SER A 73 -8.37 -8.60 1.81
CA SER A 73 -9.44 -7.71 2.28
C SER A 73 -10.56 -7.62 1.25
N SER A 74 -11.66 -6.99 1.62
CA SER A 74 -12.78 -6.67 0.74
C SER A 74 -13.03 -5.17 0.68
N TYR A 75 -13.79 -4.74 -0.33
CA TYR A 75 -14.50 -3.47 -0.25
C TYR A 75 -15.58 -3.55 0.82
N VAL A 76 -15.95 -2.39 1.37
CA VAL A 76 -17.00 -2.24 2.37
C VAL A 76 -17.89 -1.05 2.03
N PHE A 77 -19.17 -1.13 2.37
CA PHE A 77 -20.05 0.04 2.37
C PHE A 77 -19.80 0.85 3.65
N VAL A 78 -19.69 2.17 3.51
CA VAL A 78 -19.55 3.09 4.64
C VAL A 78 -20.75 4.04 4.62
N THR A 79 -21.59 3.96 5.64
CA THR A 79 -22.79 4.79 5.80
C THR A 79 -22.76 5.50 7.16
N ARG A 80 -23.61 6.53 7.33
CA ARG A 80 -23.77 7.17 8.65
C ARG A 80 -24.46 6.22 9.60
N GLN A 81 -24.12 6.31 10.88
CA GLN A 81 -24.87 5.65 11.94
C GLN A 81 -26.37 5.97 11.81
N HIS A 82 -27.22 4.96 11.97
CA HIS A 82 -28.68 5.03 11.79
C HIS A 82 -29.20 5.21 10.34
N SER A 83 -28.37 5.00 9.33
CA SER A 83 -28.86 4.82 7.95
C SER A 83 -29.43 3.41 7.75
N PRO A 84 -30.27 3.17 6.71
CA PRO A 84 -30.66 1.81 6.33
C PRO A 84 -29.44 0.92 6.11
N ASP A 85 -29.58 -0.36 6.42
CA ASP A 85 -28.50 -1.34 6.25
C ASP A 85 -28.24 -1.59 4.75
N VAL A 86 -26.97 -1.49 4.34
CA VAL A 86 -26.51 -1.70 2.97
C VAL A 86 -25.49 -2.83 2.99
N THR A 87 -25.92 -4.02 2.60
CA THR A 87 -25.11 -5.25 2.65
C THR A 87 -24.58 -5.68 1.28
N SER A 88 -25.09 -5.09 0.20
CA SER A 88 -24.95 -5.57 -1.18
C SER A 88 -25.20 -4.43 -2.18
N PHE A 89 -24.66 -4.54 -3.40
CA PHE A 89 -24.99 -3.63 -4.52
C PHE A 89 -26.30 -3.98 -5.22
N ASN A 90 -26.78 -5.22 -5.06
CA ASN A 90 -28.06 -5.72 -5.57
C ASN A 90 -29.13 -5.67 -4.49
#